data_AF-A0A529P1R6-F1
#
_entry.id   AF-A0A529P1R6-F1
#
_cell.length_a   1.000
_cell.length_b   1.000
_cell.length_c   1.000
_cell.angle_alpha   90.00
_cell.angle_beta   90.00
_cell.angle_gamma   90.00
#
_symmetry.space_group_name_H-M   'P 1'
#
loop_
_entity.id
_entity.type
_entity.pdbx_description
1 polymer ?
#
loop_
_entity_poly.entity_id
_entity_poly.type
_entity_poly.pdbx_seq_one_letter_code
_entity_poly.pdbx_strand_id
1 'polypeptide(L)'
;MTTSETSAGSLIREWRTRRRMSQLDLAMEAEISQRHLSFVESGRAQPSREMVLHLAEQLSIPLRQRNQLLLAAGFAPSFSEKPLSDASLAPAMAAVETVLRGHEPFPALAVDRHWNLISANAAIGPFLADVSEPSLLAPPVNVLRLSLHPGGVAPRIVNLAEWRAHLLERLRHQNDAIGDPVLIELEQELRAYPSGLKSGRPA
;
A
#
# COMPACT_ATOMS: atom_id res chain seq x y z
N MET A 1 16.89 -19.74 17.48
CA MET A 1 16.31 -18.41 17.23
C MET A 1 14.84 -18.61 16.92
N THR A 2 13.96 -18.40 17.89
CA THR A 2 12.51 -18.49 17.71
C THR A 2 12.03 -17.20 17.06
N THR A 3 11.59 -17.29 15.81
CA THR A 3 10.72 -16.27 15.18
C THR A 3 9.54 -16.05 16.12
N SER A 4 9.49 -14.90 16.79
CA SER A 4 8.32 -14.55 17.60
C SER A 4 7.13 -14.45 16.66
N GLU A 5 6.17 -15.37 16.77
CA GLU A 5 4.88 -15.23 16.12
C GLU A 5 4.30 -13.87 16.52
N THR A 6 4.04 -13.00 15.54
CA THR A 6 3.50 -11.67 15.77
C THR A 6 2.11 -11.83 16.42
N SER A 7 2.00 -11.50 17.70
CA SER A 7 0.74 -11.65 18.45
C SER A 7 -0.25 -10.55 18.06
N ALA A 8 -1.55 -10.81 18.23
CA ALA A 8 -2.59 -9.80 18.03
C ALA A 8 -2.33 -8.53 18.87
N GLY A 9 -1.83 -8.69 20.11
CA GLY A 9 -1.45 -7.58 20.98
C GLY A 9 -0.35 -6.70 20.38
N SER A 10 0.70 -7.32 19.82
CA SER A 10 1.77 -6.56 19.15
C SER A 10 1.28 -5.84 17.90
N LEU A 11 0.40 -6.46 17.09
CA LEU A 11 -0.19 -5.83 15.91
C LEU A 11 -1.09 -4.64 16.29
N ILE A 12 -1.92 -4.77 17.33
CA ILE A 12 -2.75 -3.66 17.84
C ILE A 12 -1.86 -2.50 18.26
N ARG A 13 -0.80 -2.78 19.04
CA ARG A 13 0.16 -1.75 19.46
C ARG A 13 0.84 -1.07 18.28
N GLU A 14 1.22 -1.83 17.26
CA GLU A 14 1.85 -1.32 16.04
C GLU A 14 0.91 -0.35 15.31
N TRP A 15 -0.34 -0.77 15.05
CA TRP A 15 -1.35 0.06 14.41
C TRP A 15 -1.67 1.31 15.24
N ARG A 16 -1.80 1.19 16.57
CA ARG A 16 -2.00 2.32 17.47
C ARG A 16 -0.87 3.34 17.37
N THR A 17 0.38 2.86 17.39
CA THR A 17 1.58 3.71 17.30
C THR A 17 1.64 4.40 15.92
N ARG A 18 1.29 3.68 14.85
CA ARG A 18 1.19 4.22 13.48
C ARG A 18 0.14 5.33 13.37
N ARG A 19 -1.01 5.16 14.04
CA ARG A 19 -2.05 6.19 14.18
C ARG A 19 -1.71 7.30 15.17
N ARG A 20 -0.54 7.25 15.81
CA ARG A 20 -0.08 8.20 16.84
C ARG A 20 -1.02 8.35 18.03
N MET A 21 -1.75 7.29 18.36
CA MET A 21 -2.67 7.27 19.51
C MET A 21 -1.93 6.77 20.75
N SER A 22 -2.17 7.38 21.91
CA SER A 22 -1.78 6.79 23.20
C SER A 22 -2.69 5.60 23.54
N GLN A 23 -2.29 4.77 24.51
CA GLN A 23 -3.18 3.72 25.01
C GLN A 23 -4.46 4.31 25.63
N LEU A 24 -4.37 5.49 26.24
CA LEU A 24 -5.55 6.15 26.80
C LEU A 24 -6.50 6.59 25.68
N ASP A 25 -5.98 7.18 24.61
CA ASP A 25 -6.80 7.63 23.48
C ASP A 25 -7.57 6.46 22.86
N LEU A 26 -6.88 5.36 22.51
CA LEU A 26 -7.54 4.20 21.93
C LEU A 26 -8.53 3.55 22.90
N ALA A 27 -8.21 3.51 24.19
CA ALA A 27 -9.12 2.96 25.19
C ALA A 27 -10.42 3.78 25.31
N MET A 28 -10.33 5.11 25.21
CA MET A 28 -11.51 5.99 25.19
C MET A 28 -12.35 5.77 23.94
N GLU A 29 -11.74 5.80 22.75
CA GLU A 29 -12.46 5.57 21.47
C GLU A 29 -13.09 4.17 21.41
N ALA A 30 -12.44 3.18 22.00
CA ALA A 30 -12.95 1.81 22.07
C ALA A 30 -13.87 1.55 23.28
N GLU A 31 -14.15 2.55 24.12
CA GLU A 31 -14.97 2.43 25.33
C GLU A 31 -14.53 1.28 26.27
N ILE A 32 -13.22 1.09 26.43
CA ILE A 32 -12.62 0.09 27.33
C ILE A 32 -11.69 0.72 28.36
N SER A 33 -11.31 -0.04 29.39
CA SER A 33 -10.27 0.43 30.31
C SER A 33 -8.88 0.42 29.65
N GLN A 34 -8.11 1.48 29.86
CA GLN A 34 -6.69 1.55 29.46
C GLN A 34 -5.88 0.36 30.00
N ARG A 35 -6.17 -0.08 31.23
CA ARG A 35 -5.52 -1.25 31.85
C ARG A 35 -5.77 -2.52 31.03
N HIS A 36 -7.02 -2.73 30.58
CA HIS A 36 -7.35 -3.89 29.74
C HIS A 36 -6.62 -3.83 28.39
N LEU A 37 -6.63 -2.67 27.72
CA LEU A 37 -5.89 -2.48 26.48
C LEU A 37 -4.39 -2.75 26.68
N SER A 38 -3.80 -2.27 27.76
CA SER A 38 -2.39 -2.55 28.08
C SER A 38 -2.11 -4.04 28.25
N PHE A 39 -3.03 -4.82 28.85
CA PHE A 39 -2.85 -6.26 28.99
C PHE A 39 -2.98 -6.98 27.65
N VAL A 40 -3.90 -6.56 26.78
CA VAL A 40 -4.02 -7.07 25.41
C VAL A 40 -2.74 -6.80 24.63
N GLU A 41 -2.24 -5.57 24.62
CA GLU A 41 -1.00 -5.20 23.89
C GLU A 41 0.24 -5.94 24.39
N SER A 42 0.29 -6.28 25.68
CA SER A 42 1.40 -7.05 26.28
C SER A 42 1.21 -8.57 26.22
N GLY A 43 0.12 -9.06 25.62
CA GLY A 43 -0.19 -10.50 25.57
C GLY A 43 -0.60 -11.13 26.91
N ARG A 44 -0.89 -10.31 27.93
CA ARG A 44 -1.34 -10.76 29.26
C ARG A 44 -2.83 -11.09 29.31
N ALA A 45 -3.60 -10.64 28.32
CA ALA A 45 -5.01 -10.94 28.14
C ALA A 45 -5.27 -11.30 26.68
N GLN A 46 -6.04 -12.36 26.43
CA GLN A 46 -6.48 -12.72 25.09
C GLN A 46 -7.77 -11.95 24.75
N PRO A 47 -7.78 -11.12 23.70
CA PRO A 47 -8.99 -10.39 23.30
C PRO A 47 -10.01 -11.35 22.69
N SER A 48 -11.31 -11.07 22.89
CA SER A 48 -12.37 -11.76 22.15
C SER A 48 -12.32 -11.36 20.67
N ARG A 49 -12.98 -12.16 19.81
CA ARG A 49 -13.11 -11.84 18.39
C ARG A 49 -13.77 -10.47 18.17
N GLU A 50 -14.79 -10.15 18.94
CA GLU A 50 -15.49 -8.85 18.87
C GLU A 50 -14.56 -7.71 19.28
N MET A 51 -13.79 -7.87 20.36
CA MET A 51 -12.81 -6.88 20.80
C MET A 51 -11.74 -6.62 19.73
N VAL A 52 -11.27 -7.68 19.05
CA VAL A 52 -10.32 -7.55 17.95
C VAL A 52 -10.89 -6.71 16.81
N LEU A 53 -12.14 -6.97 16.40
CA LEU A 53 -12.79 -6.23 15.33
C LEU A 53 -13.07 -4.78 15.71
N HIS A 54 -13.52 -4.55 16.95
CA HIS A 54 -13.79 -3.21 17.50
C HIS A 54 -12.51 -2.36 17.54
N LEU A 55 -11.42 -2.89 18.10
CA LEU A 55 -10.13 -2.19 18.11
C LEU A 55 -9.61 -1.93 16.69
N ALA A 56 -9.79 -2.89 15.78
CA ALA A 56 -9.39 -2.72 14.39
C ALA A 56 -10.21 -1.65 13.65
N GLU A 57 -11.46 -1.45 14.04
CA GLU A 57 -12.30 -0.38 13.54
C GLU A 57 -11.84 0.98 14.04
N GLN A 58 -11.63 1.13 15.35
CA GLN A 58 -11.14 2.39 15.94
C GLN A 58 -9.76 2.80 15.39
N LEU A 59 -8.91 1.82 15.11
CA LEU A 59 -7.60 2.03 14.50
C LEU A 59 -7.67 2.25 12.98
N SER A 60 -8.86 2.22 12.38
CA SER A 60 -9.07 2.31 10.93
C SER A 60 -8.17 1.33 10.15
N ILE A 61 -8.03 0.10 10.67
CA ILE A 61 -7.22 -0.94 10.03
C ILE A 61 -7.95 -1.38 8.75
N PRO A 62 -7.28 -1.44 7.58
CA PRO A 62 -7.92 -1.91 6.36
C PRO A 62 -8.35 -3.37 6.48
N LEU A 63 -9.45 -3.75 5.82
CA LEU A 63 -10.12 -5.05 5.99
C LEU A 63 -9.18 -6.26 5.88
N ARG A 64 -8.21 -6.21 4.95
CA ARG A 64 -7.21 -7.27 4.76
C ARG A 64 -6.33 -7.45 5.99
N GLN A 65 -5.83 -6.36 6.57
CA GLN A 65 -5.01 -6.39 7.78
C GLN A 65 -5.85 -6.74 9.02
N ARG A 66 -7.17 -6.54 9.00
CA ARG A 66 -8.06 -7.11 10.03
C ARG A 66 -8.05 -8.63 10.03
N ASN A 67 -7.96 -9.28 8.86
CA ASN A 67 -7.80 -10.73 8.80
C ASN A 67 -6.48 -11.21 9.40
N GLN A 68 -5.38 -10.48 9.18
CA GLN A 68 -4.10 -10.78 9.81
C GLN A 68 -4.20 -10.70 11.34
N LEU A 69 -4.90 -9.67 11.84
CA LEU A 69 -5.13 -9.50 13.26
C LEU A 69 -6.02 -10.61 13.85
N LEU A 70 -7.07 -11.02 13.15
CA LEU A 70 -7.92 -12.15 13.54
C LEU A 70 -7.13 -13.45 13.62
N LEU A 71 -6.32 -13.75 12.60
CA LEU A 71 -5.46 -14.93 12.57
C LEU A 71 -4.47 -14.94 13.74
N ALA A 72 -3.81 -13.80 14.00
CA ALA A 72 -2.88 -13.64 15.12
C ALA A 72 -3.54 -13.74 16.50
N ALA A 73 -4.87 -13.61 16.58
CA ALA A 73 -5.66 -13.81 17.79
C ALA A 73 -6.23 -15.24 17.93
N GLY A 74 -6.02 -16.11 16.92
CA GLY A 74 -6.54 -17.47 16.87
C GLY A 74 -7.95 -17.59 16.27
N PHE A 75 -8.41 -16.59 15.52
CA PHE A 75 -9.73 -16.58 14.89
C PHE A 75 -9.65 -16.70 13.36
N ALA A 76 -10.72 -17.19 12.74
CA ALA A 76 -10.81 -17.28 11.29
C ALA A 76 -10.93 -15.87 10.63
N PRO A 77 -10.31 -15.67 9.45
CA PRO A 77 -10.52 -14.48 8.64
C PRO A 77 -12.00 -14.21 8.38
N SER A 78 -12.39 -12.94 8.32
CA SER A 78 -13.80 -12.54 8.18
C SER A 78 -14.07 -11.74 6.92
N PHE A 79 -13.03 -11.22 6.26
CA PHE A 79 -13.14 -10.39 5.07
C PHE A 79 -12.57 -11.16 3.88
N SER A 80 -13.42 -11.63 2.98
CA SER A 80 -12.95 -12.38 1.80
C SER A 80 -12.25 -11.46 0.81
N GLU A 81 -11.15 -11.96 0.23
CA GLU A 81 -10.48 -11.31 -0.89
C GLU A 81 -10.94 -11.96 -2.19
N LYS A 82 -11.40 -11.15 -3.14
CA LYS A 82 -11.75 -11.61 -4.47
C LYS A 82 -10.68 -11.15 -5.47
N PRO A 83 -10.25 -12.01 -6.40
CA PRO A 83 -9.39 -11.57 -7.49
C PRO A 83 -10.15 -10.57 -8.36
N LEU A 84 -9.44 -9.64 -9.00
CA LEU A 84 -10.05 -8.66 -9.91
C LEU A 84 -10.75 -9.33 -11.11
N SER A 85 -10.40 -10.58 -11.42
CA SER A 85 -11.05 -11.43 -12.42
C SER A 85 -12.34 -12.10 -11.94
N ASP A 86 -12.73 -11.93 -10.67
CA ASP A 86 -13.98 -12.47 -10.14
C ASP A 86 -15.19 -11.87 -10.88
N ALA A 87 -16.09 -12.74 -11.35
CA ALA A 87 -17.26 -12.33 -12.12
C ALA A 87 -18.15 -11.31 -11.39
N SER A 88 -18.17 -11.35 -10.05
CA SER A 88 -18.93 -10.38 -9.25
C SER A 88 -18.36 -8.96 -9.30
N LEU A 89 -17.11 -8.78 -9.73
CA LEU A 89 -16.47 -7.47 -9.93
C LEU A 89 -16.60 -6.96 -11.38
N ALA A 90 -17.12 -7.75 -12.32
CA ALA A 90 -17.20 -7.39 -13.73
C ALA A 90 -17.91 -6.04 -13.99
N PRO A 91 -19.03 -5.69 -13.33
CA PRO A 91 -19.66 -4.38 -13.50
C PRO A 91 -18.79 -3.21 -13.04
N ALA A 92 -18.06 -3.38 -11.93
CA ALA A 92 -17.14 -2.37 -11.43
C ALA A 92 -15.95 -2.18 -12.38
N MET A 93 -15.39 -3.28 -12.91
CA MET A 93 -14.31 -3.25 -13.89
C MET A 93 -14.74 -2.58 -15.20
N ALA A 94 -15.98 -2.80 -15.66
CA ALA A 94 -16.53 -2.13 -16.84
C ALA A 94 -16.67 -0.61 -16.63
N ALA A 95 -17.03 -0.17 -15.41
CA ALA A 95 -17.09 1.24 -15.07
C ALA A 95 -15.68 1.87 -15.08
N VAL A 96 -14.66 1.19 -14.54
CA VAL A 96 -13.26 1.63 -14.62
C VAL A 96 -12.82 1.81 -16.07
N GLU A 97 -13.10 0.83 -16.93
CA GLU A 97 -12.75 0.89 -18.37
C GLU A 97 -13.42 2.08 -19.09
N THR A 98 -14.68 2.37 -18.73
CA THR A 98 -15.42 3.53 -19.28
C THR A 98 -14.74 4.85 -18.91
N VAL A 99 -14.31 4.99 -17.64
CA VAL A 99 -13.57 6.16 -17.17
C VAL A 99 -12.23 6.29 -17.88
N LEU A 100 -11.46 5.20 -18.01
CA LEU A 100 -10.16 5.21 -18.70
C LEU A 100 -10.30 5.67 -20.16
N ARG A 101 -11.27 5.13 -20.89
CA ARG A 101 -11.54 5.54 -22.28
C ARG A 101 -12.01 6.98 -22.37
N GLY A 102 -12.81 7.45 -21.41
CA GLY A 102 -13.27 8.84 -21.35
C GLY A 102 -12.14 9.87 -21.20
N HIS A 103 -10.95 9.46 -20.76
CA HIS A 103 -9.78 10.34 -20.69
C HIS A 103 -9.02 10.46 -22.03
N GLU A 104 -9.31 9.65 -23.05
CA GLU A 104 -8.63 9.78 -24.34
C GLU A 104 -8.84 11.17 -24.98
N PRO A 105 -7.80 11.79 -25.56
CA PRO A 105 -6.47 11.24 -25.89
C PRO A 105 -5.42 11.35 -24.77
N PHE A 106 -5.79 11.68 -23.53
CA PHE A 106 -4.86 11.77 -22.41
C PHE A 106 -4.60 10.38 -21.79
N PRO A 107 -3.34 10.02 -21.48
CA PRO A 107 -3.02 8.75 -20.82
C PRO A 107 -3.70 8.61 -19.46
N ALA A 108 -4.31 7.46 -19.22
CA ALA A 108 -4.93 7.12 -17.94
C ALA A 108 -4.62 5.66 -17.56
N LEU A 109 -4.38 5.44 -16.27
CA LEU A 109 -4.00 4.14 -15.69
C LEU A 109 -4.89 3.84 -14.48
N ALA A 110 -5.34 2.58 -14.38
CA ALA A 110 -5.91 2.01 -13.16
C ALA A 110 -4.87 1.11 -12.51
N VAL A 111 -4.65 1.28 -11.20
CA VAL A 111 -3.65 0.52 -10.44
C VAL A 111 -4.26 -0.07 -9.17
N ASP A 112 -3.69 -1.17 -8.69
CA ASP A 112 -4.05 -1.74 -7.39
C ASP A 112 -3.35 -1.00 -6.23
N ARG A 113 -3.60 -1.46 -5.00
CA ARG A 113 -2.99 -0.89 -3.78
C ARG A 113 -1.46 -0.95 -3.77
N HIS A 114 -0.88 -1.88 -4.53
CA HIS A 114 0.55 -2.13 -4.63
C HIS A 114 1.16 -1.44 -5.85
N TRP A 115 0.41 -0.56 -6.51
CA TRP A 115 0.82 0.14 -7.73
C TRP A 115 1.08 -0.78 -8.93
N ASN A 116 0.49 -1.98 -8.93
CA ASN A 116 0.48 -2.83 -10.11
C ASN A 116 -0.60 -2.35 -11.08
N LEU A 117 -0.27 -2.33 -12.36
CA LEU A 117 -1.19 -1.97 -13.43
C LEU A 117 -2.34 -2.97 -13.52
N ILE A 118 -3.57 -2.46 -13.46
CA ILE A 118 -4.80 -3.22 -13.68
C ILE A 118 -5.27 -3.06 -15.13
N SER A 119 -5.38 -1.80 -15.60
CA SER A 119 -5.76 -1.45 -16.96
C SER A 119 -5.21 -0.06 -17.32
N ALA A 120 -5.11 0.22 -18.61
CA ALA A 120 -4.69 1.49 -19.17
C ALA A 120 -5.49 1.77 -20.44
N ASN A 121 -5.71 3.05 -20.75
CA ASN A 121 -6.23 3.41 -22.07
C ASN A 121 -5.14 3.35 -23.16
N ALA A 122 -5.55 3.41 -24.43
CA ALA A 122 -4.63 3.24 -25.55
C ALA A 122 -3.56 4.35 -25.63
N ALA A 123 -3.87 5.52 -25.06
CA ALA A 123 -2.98 6.69 -25.05
C ALA A 123 -1.66 6.46 -24.29
N ILE A 124 -1.52 5.39 -23.49
CA ILE A 124 -0.23 5.06 -22.85
C ILE A 124 0.83 4.53 -23.82
N GLY A 125 0.41 3.94 -24.95
CA GLY A 125 1.31 3.22 -25.87
C GLY A 125 2.60 3.98 -26.26
N PRO A 126 2.50 5.25 -26.70
CA PRO A 126 3.69 6.05 -27.06
C PRO A 126 4.70 6.26 -25.91
N PHE A 127 4.25 6.22 -24.66
CA PHE A 127 5.14 6.35 -23.49
C PHE A 127 5.96 5.07 -23.25
N LEU A 128 5.44 3.92 -23.68
CA LEU A 128 6.06 2.61 -23.47
C LEU A 128 7.01 2.19 -24.59
N ALA A 129 6.94 2.84 -25.76
CA ALA A 129 7.67 2.44 -26.97
C ALA A 129 9.20 2.38 -26.80
N ASP A 130 9.77 3.24 -25.95
CA ASP A 130 11.22 3.38 -25.77
C ASP A 130 11.72 2.79 -24.44
N VAL A 131 10.93 1.94 -23.77
CA VAL A 131 11.34 1.25 -22.55
C VAL A 131 12.42 0.23 -22.89
N SER A 132 13.64 0.45 -22.38
CA SER A 132 14.81 -0.38 -22.72
C SER A 132 14.91 -1.66 -21.90
N GLU A 133 14.21 -1.76 -20.76
CA GLU A 133 14.19 -2.92 -19.88
C GLU A 133 12.84 -3.66 -19.99
N PRO A 134 12.74 -4.71 -20.81
CA PRO A 134 11.46 -5.38 -21.11
C PRO A 134 10.82 -6.04 -19.90
N SER A 135 11.61 -6.39 -18.88
CA SER A 135 11.13 -6.96 -17.62
C SER A 135 10.18 -6.01 -16.87
N LEU A 136 10.28 -4.70 -17.10
CA LEU A 136 9.37 -3.71 -16.52
C LEU A 136 7.97 -3.72 -17.15
N LEU A 137 7.82 -4.33 -18.34
CA LEU A 137 6.55 -4.47 -19.05
C LEU A 137 5.93 -5.87 -18.85
N ALA A 138 6.65 -6.80 -18.22
CA ALA A 138 6.13 -8.12 -17.89
C ALA A 138 5.16 -8.04 -16.69
N PRO A 139 3.97 -8.66 -16.76
CA PRO A 139 3.05 -8.71 -15.62
C PRO A 139 3.66 -9.45 -14.41
N PRO A 140 3.40 -8.99 -13.16
CA PRO A 140 2.68 -7.76 -12.83
C PRO A 140 3.54 -6.51 -13.08
N VAL A 141 3.02 -5.57 -13.89
CA VAL A 141 3.70 -4.30 -14.20
C VAL A 141 3.52 -3.33 -13.05
N ASN A 142 4.58 -3.05 -12.30
CA ASN A 142 4.54 -2.02 -11.26
C ASN A 142 4.78 -0.64 -11.89
N VAL A 143 3.79 0.25 -11.85
CA VAL A 143 3.88 1.53 -12.55
C VAL A 143 4.91 2.48 -11.96
N LEU A 144 5.23 2.35 -10.66
CA LEU A 144 6.25 3.19 -10.02
C LEU A 144 7.66 2.75 -10.46
N ARG A 145 7.92 1.44 -10.53
CA ARG A 145 9.16 0.90 -11.12
C ARG A 145 9.30 1.33 -12.58
N LEU A 146 8.26 1.11 -13.39
CA LEU A 146 8.25 1.52 -14.78
C LEU A 146 8.52 3.02 -14.98
N SER A 147 8.00 3.87 -14.08
CA SER A 147 8.17 5.33 -14.15
C SER A 147 9.56 5.81 -13.75
N LEU A 148 10.18 5.18 -12.75
CA LEU A 148 11.41 5.69 -12.11
C LEU A 148 12.67 4.90 -12.46
N HIS A 149 12.54 3.68 -12.98
CA HIS A 149 13.69 2.85 -13.34
C HIS A 149 14.47 3.50 -14.50
N PRO A 150 15.82 3.48 -14.49
CA PRO A 150 16.64 4.06 -15.56
C PRO A 150 16.38 3.49 -16.95
N GLY A 151 16.03 2.20 -17.04
CA GLY A 151 15.61 1.56 -18.28
C GLY A 151 14.10 1.57 -18.53
N GLY A 152 13.34 2.29 -17.69
CA GLY A 152 11.92 2.54 -17.86
C GLY A 152 11.67 3.88 -18.54
N VAL A 153 10.63 4.59 -18.11
CA VAL A 153 10.24 5.90 -18.67
C VAL A 153 11.12 7.04 -18.13
N ALA A 154 11.83 6.84 -17.02
CA ALA A 154 12.57 7.88 -16.30
C ALA A 154 13.47 8.79 -17.17
N PRO A 155 14.26 8.29 -18.13
CA PRO A 155 15.12 9.13 -18.97
C PRO A 155 14.38 10.16 -19.82
N ARG A 156 13.08 9.95 -20.06
CA ARG A 156 12.22 10.81 -20.87
C ARG A 156 11.44 11.83 -20.02
N ILE A 157 11.56 11.78 -18.70
CA ILE A 157 10.89 12.71 -17.79
C ILE A 157 11.77 13.95 -17.61
N VAL A 158 11.36 15.06 -18.20
CA VAL A 158 12.11 16.34 -18.18
C VAL A 158 12.41 16.80 -16.75
N ASN A 159 11.44 16.67 -15.85
CA ASN A 159 11.55 17.08 -14.46
C ASN A 159 11.61 15.88 -13.49
N LEU A 160 12.42 14.87 -13.83
CA LEU A 160 12.51 13.61 -13.09
C LEU A 160 12.72 13.78 -11.57
N ALA A 161 13.55 14.75 -11.15
CA ALA A 161 13.83 14.98 -9.74
C ALA A 161 12.57 15.36 -8.94
N GLU A 162 11.76 16.28 -9.48
CA GLU A 162 10.51 16.74 -8.87
C GLU A 162 9.46 15.63 -8.89
N TRP A 163 9.31 14.96 -10.04
CA TRP A 163 8.39 13.85 -10.21
C TRP A 163 8.68 12.70 -9.23
N ARG A 164 9.95 12.31 -9.12
CA ARG A 164 10.40 11.27 -8.19
C ARG A 164 10.14 11.66 -6.75
N ALA A 165 10.44 12.91 -6.36
CA ALA A 165 10.18 13.38 -5.01
C ALA A 165 8.69 13.27 -4.67
N HIS A 166 7.80 13.70 -5.58
CA HIS A 166 6.36 13.60 -5.40
C HIS A 166 5.86 12.16 -5.26
N LEU A 167 6.32 11.23 -6.12
CA LEU A 167 5.93 9.83 -6.05
C LEU A 167 6.40 9.16 -4.74
N LEU A 168 7.64 9.42 -4.32
CA LEU A 168 8.18 8.86 -3.08
C LEU A 168 7.47 9.42 -1.85
N GLU A 169 7.10 10.70 -1.84
CA GLU A 169 6.31 11.29 -0.76
C GLU A 169 4.92 10.65 -0.68
N ARG A 170 4.24 10.46 -1.82
CA ARG A 170 2.95 9.78 -1.87
C ARG A 170 3.04 8.33 -1.38
N LEU A 171 4.07 7.59 -1.78
CA LEU A 171 4.31 6.22 -1.33
C LEU A 171 4.62 6.17 0.17
N ARG A 172 5.44 7.10 0.68
CA ARG A 172 5.72 7.25 2.11
C ARG A 172 4.44 7.50 2.90
N HIS A 173 3.56 8.39 2.45
CA HIS A 173 2.26 8.61 3.11
C HIS A 173 1.39 7.35 3.14
N GLN A 174 1.42 6.54 2.09
CA GLN A 174 0.74 5.26 2.05
C GLN A 174 1.35 4.25 3.04
N ASN A 175 2.68 4.21 3.14
CA ASN A 175 3.41 3.40 4.13
C ASN A 175 3.12 3.83 5.56
N ASP A 176 3.12 5.13 5.83
CA ASP A 176 2.78 5.68 7.14
C ASP A 176 1.35 5.34 7.54
N ALA A 177 0.42 5.23 6.57
CA ALA A 177 -0.97 4.91 6.85
C ALA A 177 -1.23 3.40 7.02
N ILE A 178 -0.57 2.54 6.23
CA ILE A 178 -0.91 1.11 6.13
C ILE A 178 0.19 0.21 6.71
N GLY A 179 1.46 0.60 6.56
CA GLY A 179 2.62 -0.20 6.92
C GLY A 179 2.68 -1.55 6.21
N ASP A 180 2.31 -1.58 4.94
CA ASP A 180 2.41 -2.79 4.12
C ASP A 180 3.89 -3.08 3.83
N PRO A 181 4.46 -4.22 4.26
CA PRO A 181 5.87 -4.55 4.04
C PRO A 181 6.27 -4.48 2.56
N VAL A 182 5.36 -4.86 1.65
CA VAL A 182 5.60 -4.83 0.19
C VAL A 182 5.82 -3.40 -0.30
N LEU A 183 5.04 -2.44 0.22
CA LEU A 183 5.18 -1.03 -0.15
C LEU A 183 6.41 -0.37 0.51
N ILE A 184 6.80 -0.83 1.70
CA ILE A 184 8.02 -0.38 2.38
C ILE A 184 9.26 -0.82 1.59
N GLU A 185 9.30 -2.09 1.18
CA GLU A 185 10.36 -2.62 0.32
C GLU A 185 10.41 -1.89 -1.03
N LEU A 186 9.25 -1.67 -1.65
CA LEU A 186 9.15 -0.88 -2.89
C LEU A 186 9.71 0.54 -2.70
N GLU A 187 9.38 1.22 -1.59
CA GLU A 187 9.91 2.57 -1.33
C GLU A 187 11.44 2.56 -1.21
N GLN A 188 12.01 1.59 -0.50
CA GLN A 188 13.46 1.43 -0.36
C GLN A 188 14.13 1.19 -1.71
N GLU A 189 13.54 0.32 -2.54
CA GLU A 189 14.00 0.05 -3.90
C GLU A 189 13.99 1.33 -4.76
N LEU A 190 12.86 2.03 -4.83
CA LEU A 190 12.71 3.24 -5.65
C LEU A 190 13.63 4.39 -5.20
N ARG A 191 13.96 4.45 -3.90
CA ARG A 191 14.93 5.40 -3.37
C ARG A 191 16.35 5.14 -3.87
N ALA A 192 16.69 3.90 -4.23
CA ALA A 192 18.01 3.57 -4.79
C ALA A 192 18.15 3.98 -6.27
N TYR A 193 17.05 4.24 -6.98
CA TYR A 193 17.11 4.68 -8.37
C TYR A 193 17.67 6.11 -8.49
N PRO A 194 18.40 6.42 -9.59
CA PRO A 194 18.94 7.74 -9.86
C PRO A 194 17.88 8.84 -9.81
N SER A 195 18.21 9.98 -9.22
CA SER A 195 17.30 11.12 -9.06
C SER A 195 17.18 12.02 -10.29
N GLY A 196 17.95 11.75 -11.36
CA GLY A 196 17.99 12.59 -12.57
C GLY A 196 18.77 13.89 -12.41
N LEU A 197 19.32 14.18 -11.22
CA LEU A 197 20.26 15.30 -11.04
C LEU A 197 21.54 14.99 -11.80
N LYS A 198 21.76 15.65 -12.95
CA LYS A 198 23.10 15.72 -13.54
C LYS A 198 24.03 16.34 -12.49
N SER A 199 25.13 15.67 -12.17
CA SER A 199 26.25 16.23 -11.39
C SER A 199 26.92 17.35 -12.21
N GLY A 200 26.30 18.53 -12.25
CA GLY A 200 26.87 19.73 -12.83
C GLY A 200 27.41 20.64 -11.74
N ARG A 201 28.74 20.66 -11.55
CA ARG A 201 29.40 21.86 -11.01
C ARG A 201 29.22 22.97 -12.04
N PRO A 202 28.78 24.19 -11.67
CA PRO A 202 28.94 25.34 -12.55
C PRO A 202 30.44 25.65 -12.67
N ALA A 203 30.88 25.88 -13.91
CA ALA A 203 32.18 26.47 -14.24
C ALA A 203 32.16 27.99 -13.97
#